data_AF-A0A838A7H7-F1
#
_entry.id   AF-A0A838A7H7-F1
#
_cell.length_a   1.000
_cell.length_b   1.000
_cell.length_c   1.000
_cell.angle_alpha   90.00
_cell.angle_beta   90.00
_cell.angle_gamma   90.00
#
_symmetry.space_group_name_H-M   'P 1'
#
loop_
_entity.id
_entity.type
_entity.pdbx_description
1 polymer ?
#
loop_
_entity_poly.entity_id
_entity_poly.type
_entity_poly.pdbx_seq_one_letter_code
_entity_poly.pdbx_strand_id
1 'polypeptide(L)'
;MPGRHTRDGAIGRRSVTAGPLVALLTLAAALVATQVADVPLRDPDGVASRRLVFVVGLVLGLVALDVVVRASLRSATRRPTRAAMRAVLRQRWSWNRSVVVGVALVSFYVTYLGYRNIKSVVPLLRPGDLFDDELAELDRVLFAGHDPFTLLHSLLGTGPQSHFLSLVYLFFLVFVPLSLACALVFSRNLRGGLFFTTALSINWPLGAAGYVLLPALGPVYATPVAFAHLPGSHASDLQNALLDERITFLHNPQVDGAAQAIAAFPSLHISILFTVAVAAHLLGLARNVRIALWALLVASSASTIYLGWHYVVDGIAGVAIGLAALAVARLLTGFVVHTTSRRRPGPIHASTGARPGRATHQAPVTHGDREGPTASRTS
;
A
#
# COMPACT_ATOMS: atom_id res chain seq x y z
N MET A 1 -34.74 6.10 17.98
CA MET A 1 -33.53 5.29 18.26
C MET A 1 -32.29 6.09 17.85
N PRO A 2 -31.66 6.85 18.76
CA PRO A 2 -30.47 7.65 18.44
C PRO A 2 -29.26 6.75 18.19
N GLY A 3 -28.46 7.12 17.19
CA GLY A 3 -27.41 6.30 16.59
C GLY A 3 -26.36 5.80 17.58
N ARG A 4 -26.04 4.51 17.46
CA ARG A 4 -24.85 3.90 18.08
C ARG A 4 -23.62 4.71 17.66
N HIS A 5 -23.03 5.40 18.64
CA HIS A 5 -21.66 5.86 18.57
C HIS A 5 -20.75 4.67 18.25
N THR A 6 -20.30 4.55 17.00
CA THR A 6 -19.07 3.81 16.73
C THR A 6 -17.94 4.67 17.26
N ARG A 7 -17.67 4.57 18.57
CA ARG A 7 -16.42 5.04 19.16
C ARG A 7 -15.31 4.49 18.27
N ASP A 8 -14.46 5.37 17.73
CA ASP A 8 -13.15 4.96 17.24
C ASP A 8 -12.55 4.10 18.36
N GLY A 9 -12.45 2.78 18.14
CA GLY A 9 -11.88 1.89 19.13
C GLY A 9 -10.49 2.40 19.44
N ALA A 10 -10.30 2.97 20.64
CA ALA A 10 -9.18 3.83 21.02
C ALA A 10 -7.89 3.41 20.30
N ILE A 11 -7.38 4.23 19.39
CA ILE A 11 -6.22 3.84 18.56
C ILE A 11 -5.10 3.42 19.53
N GLY A 12 -4.71 2.14 19.46
CA GLY A 12 -3.75 1.60 20.43
C GLY A 12 -2.41 2.31 20.28
N ARG A 13 -1.75 2.64 21.40
CA ARG A 13 -0.43 3.30 21.40
C ARG A 13 0.55 2.61 20.44
N ARG A 14 0.57 1.28 20.47
CA ARG A 14 1.38 0.42 19.59
C ARG A 14 1.21 0.73 18.10
N SER A 15 -0.03 0.95 17.64
CA SER A 15 -0.31 1.24 16.22
C SER A 15 0.18 2.62 15.79
N VAL A 16 0.22 3.59 16.73
CA VAL A 16 0.70 4.95 16.45
C VAL A 16 2.23 5.02 16.48
N THR A 17 2.88 4.28 17.39
CA THR A 17 4.33 4.33 17.58
C THR A 17 5.12 3.44 16.61
N ALA A 18 4.48 2.44 16.00
CA ALA A 18 5.18 1.49 15.12
C ALA A 18 5.82 2.14 13.89
N GLY A 19 5.08 3.00 13.17
CA GLY A 19 5.61 3.74 12.02
C GLY A 19 6.83 4.60 12.38
N PRO A 20 6.73 5.49 13.40
CA PRO A 20 7.86 6.27 13.89
C PRO A 20 9.06 5.43 14.30
N LEU A 21 8.86 4.29 14.95
CA LEU A 21 9.95 3.40 15.33
C LEU A 21 10.70 2.87 14.10
N VAL A 22 9.99 2.40 13.08
CA VAL A 22 10.60 1.92 11.82
C VAL A 22 11.37 3.06 11.14
N ALA A 23 10.79 4.27 11.13
CA ALA A 23 11.43 5.44 10.54
C ALA A 23 12.74 5.81 11.24
N LEU A 24 12.74 5.86 12.58
CA LEU A 24 13.92 6.18 13.37
C LEU A 24 15.02 5.13 13.21
N LEU A 25 14.67 3.84 13.23
CA LEU A 25 15.64 2.76 13.04
C LEU A 25 16.24 2.80 11.64
N THR A 26 15.42 3.04 10.61
CA THR A 26 15.90 3.13 9.22
C THR A 26 16.77 4.36 9.01
N LEU A 27 16.42 5.50 9.61
CA LEU A 27 17.22 6.71 9.55
C LEU A 27 18.56 6.54 10.28
N ALA A 28 18.56 5.91 11.46
CA ALA A 28 19.80 5.61 12.18
C ALA A 28 20.72 4.68 11.37
N ALA A 29 20.16 3.62 10.76
CA ALA A 29 20.91 2.75 9.86
C ALA A 29 21.48 3.51 8.65
N ALA A 30 20.71 4.44 8.10
CA ALA A 30 21.17 5.29 7.00
C ALA A 30 22.34 6.17 7.43
N LEU A 31 22.24 6.86 8.58
CA LEU A 31 23.31 7.70 9.12
C LEU A 31 24.61 6.89 9.31
N VAL A 32 24.51 5.68 9.86
CA VAL A 32 25.67 4.78 10.01
C VAL A 32 26.24 4.38 8.66
N ALA A 33 25.40 3.92 7.72
CA ALA A 33 25.82 3.51 6.39
C ALA A 33 26.51 4.65 5.61
N THR A 34 25.93 5.85 5.64
CA THR A 34 26.46 7.03 4.96
C THR A 34 27.77 7.49 5.61
N GLN A 35 27.86 7.45 6.94
CA GLN A 35 29.10 7.76 7.67
C GLN A 35 30.23 6.77 7.35
N VAL A 36 29.94 5.46 7.30
CA VAL A 36 30.93 4.43 6.94
C VAL A 36 31.40 4.60 5.50
N ALA A 37 30.49 4.99 4.60
CA ALA A 37 30.80 5.26 3.20
C ALA A 37 31.44 6.63 2.96
N ASP A 38 31.67 7.43 4.00
CA ASP A 38 32.17 8.81 3.95
C ASP A 38 31.34 9.72 3.03
N VAL A 39 30.03 9.51 2.93
CA VAL A 39 29.12 10.34 2.12
C VAL A 39 28.08 10.96 3.05
N PRO A 40 27.73 12.26 2.92
CA PRO A 40 26.70 12.86 3.76
C PRO A 40 25.31 12.28 3.43
N LEU A 41 24.45 12.16 4.45
CA LEU A 41 23.03 11.86 4.24
C LEU A 41 22.40 13.02 3.46
N ARG A 42 21.73 12.70 2.34
CA ARG A 42 21.18 13.70 1.42
C ARG A 42 19.85 13.28 0.81
N ASP A 43 19.11 14.26 0.31
CA ASP A 43 17.93 14.08 -0.55
C ASP A 43 18.20 14.76 -1.91
N PRO A 44 18.98 14.12 -2.79
CA PRO A 44 19.28 14.65 -4.13
C PRO A 44 17.99 15.05 -4.85
N ASP A 45 18.00 16.24 -5.45
CA ASP A 45 16.87 16.87 -6.14
C ASP A 45 15.59 17.03 -5.30
N GLY A 46 15.68 16.85 -3.99
CA GLY A 46 14.53 16.83 -3.10
C GLY A 46 13.53 15.71 -3.45
N VAL A 47 13.97 14.54 -3.93
CA VAL A 47 13.04 13.49 -4.37
C VAL A 47 12.11 13.04 -3.23
N ALA A 48 12.63 12.79 -2.03
CA ALA A 48 11.81 12.40 -0.89
C ALA A 48 10.90 13.55 -0.41
N SER A 49 11.45 14.76 -0.32
CA SER A 49 10.71 15.95 0.10
C SER A 49 9.61 16.37 -0.89
N ARG A 50 9.89 16.40 -2.20
CA ARG A 50 8.89 16.64 -3.26
C ARG A 50 7.81 15.57 -3.26
N ARG A 51 8.17 14.29 -3.07
CA ARG A 51 7.18 13.19 -2.94
C ARG A 51 6.32 13.35 -1.69
N LEU A 52 6.88 13.81 -0.57
CA LEU A 52 6.10 14.12 0.64
C LEU A 52 5.11 15.24 0.36
N VAL A 53 5.52 16.34 -0.27
CA VAL A 53 4.63 17.44 -0.65
C VAL A 53 3.52 16.96 -1.57
N PHE A 54 3.86 16.16 -2.59
CA PHE A 54 2.90 15.55 -3.50
C PHE A 54 1.87 14.69 -2.76
N VAL A 55 2.31 13.81 -1.84
CA VAL A 55 1.40 12.95 -1.09
C VAL A 55 0.56 13.71 -0.08
N VAL A 56 1.09 14.75 0.55
CA VAL A 56 0.29 15.64 1.40
C VAL A 56 -0.81 16.29 0.56
N GLY A 57 -0.48 16.81 -0.62
CA GLY A 57 -1.46 17.35 -1.58
C GLY A 57 -2.50 16.31 -1.99
N LEU A 58 -2.06 15.09 -2.34
CA LEU A 58 -2.95 13.98 -2.69
C LEU A 58 -3.88 13.61 -1.53
N VAL A 59 -3.37 13.51 -0.31
CA VAL A 59 -4.15 13.22 0.89
C VAL A 59 -5.19 14.33 1.12
N LEU A 60 -4.79 15.60 1.06
CA LEU A 60 -5.72 16.72 1.20
C LEU A 60 -6.82 16.70 0.11
N GLY A 61 -6.45 16.41 -1.13
CA GLY A 61 -7.39 16.25 -2.25
C GLY A 61 -8.37 15.10 -2.04
N LEU A 62 -7.88 13.93 -1.61
CA LEU A 62 -8.72 12.77 -1.30
C LEU A 62 -9.63 13.01 -0.08
N VAL A 63 -9.16 13.77 0.92
CA VAL A 63 -9.99 14.20 2.05
C VAL A 63 -11.11 15.12 1.57
N ALA A 64 -10.78 16.12 0.74
CA ALA A 64 -11.78 17.02 0.18
C ALA A 64 -12.82 16.24 -0.64
N LEU A 65 -12.38 15.28 -1.47
CA LEU A 65 -13.24 14.39 -2.23
C LEU A 65 -14.13 13.52 -1.32
N ASP A 66 -13.58 12.87 -0.31
CA ASP A 66 -14.34 12.05 0.67
C ASP A 66 -15.41 12.91 1.37
N VAL A 67 -15.07 14.13 1.76
CA VAL A 67 -15.99 15.09 2.39
C VAL A 67 -17.10 15.50 1.44
N VAL A 68 -16.78 15.90 0.20
CA VAL A 68 -17.76 16.31 -0.81
C VAL A 68 -18.70 15.16 -1.14
N VAL A 69 -18.17 13.99 -1.49
CA VAL A 69 -18.98 12.81 -1.85
C VAL A 69 -19.91 12.41 -0.72
N ARG A 70 -19.41 12.32 0.52
CA ARG A 70 -20.26 11.93 1.66
C ARG A 70 -21.27 13.00 2.03
N ALA A 71 -20.92 14.28 1.91
CA ALA A 71 -21.87 15.36 2.15
C ALA A 71 -22.96 15.35 1.08
N SER A 72 -22.62 15.11 -0.19
CA SER A 72 -23.57 14.97 -1.29
C SER A 72 -24.52 13.81 -1.06
N LEU A 73 -24.00 12.64 -0.65
CA LEU A 73 -24.82 11.46 -0.35
C LEU A 73 -25.77 11.64 0.85
N ARG A 74 -25.51 12.62 1.72
CA ARG A 74 -26.36 12.97 2.88
C ARG A 74 -27.30 14.15 2.60
N SER A 75 -27.13 14.81 1.45
CA SER A 75 -27.93 15.97 1.06
C SER A 75 -29.09 15.52 0.19
N ALA A 76 -30.23 16.22 0.27
CA ALA A 76 -31.35 16.03 -0.64
C ALA A 76 -31.00 16.44 -2.09
N THR A 77 -29.97 17.27 -2.26
CA THR A 77 -29.47 17.74 -3.55
C THR A 77 -28.06 17.23 -3.82
N ARG A 78 -27.69 17.02 -5.10
CA ARG A 78 -26.33 16.54 -5.49
C ARG A 78 -25.21 17.49 -5.05
N ARG A 79 -25.50 18.78 -4.85
CA ARG A 79 -24.54 19.79 -4.37
C ARG A 79 -24.67 19.95 -2.84
N PRO A 80 -23.65 19.57 -2.05
CA PRO A 80 -23.75 19.63 -0.61
C PRO A 80 -23.59 21.07 -0.10
N THR A 81 -24.29 21.41 0.98
CA THR A 81 -24.11 22.71 1.64
C THR A 81 -22.78 22.74 2.39
N ARG A 82 -22.22 23.96 2.58
CA ARG A 82 -20.99 24.15 3.38
C ARG A 82 -21.15 23.60 4.81
N ALA A 83 -22.34 23.68 5.38
CA ALA A 83 -22.65 23.13 6.69
C ALA A 83 -22.55 21.59 6.72
N ALA A 84 -23.11 20.91 5.71
CA ALA A 84 -23.02 19.46 5.57
C ALA A 84 -21.56 18.99 5.40
N MET A 85 -20.78 19.70 4.58
CA MET A 85 -19.35 19.42 4.40
C MET A 85 -18.57 19.59 5.71
N ARG A 86 -18.78 20.68 6.46
CA ARG A 86 -18.13 20.89 7.77
C ARG A 86 -18.50 19.82 8.79
N ALA A 87 -19.76 19.37 8.78
CA ALA A 87 -20.22 18.30 9.66
C ALA A 87 -19.51 16.97 9.36
N VAL A 88 -19.38 16.60 8.08
CA VAL A 88 -18.63 15.40 7.66
C VAL A 88 -17.15 15.51 8.04
N LEU A 89 -16.53 16.67 7.77
CA LEU A 89 -15.12 16.91 8.07
C LEU A 89 -14.87 16.75 9.58
N ARG A 90 -15.64 17.43 10.45
CA ARG A 90 -15.48 17.32 11.91
C ARG A 90 -15.77 15.91 12.42
N GLN A 91 -16.72 15.19 11.79
CA GLN A 91 -17.06 13.83 12.18
C GLN A 91 -15.93 12.84 11.86
N ARG A 92 -15.26 13.00 10.71
CA ARG A 92 -14.22 12.06 10.27
C ARG A 92 -12.82 12.45 10.69
N TRP A 93 -12.49 13.72 10.61
CA TRP A 93 -11.16 14.29 10.81
C TRP A 93 -11.12 15.07 12.11
N SER A 94 -11.09 14.32 13.22
CA SER A 94 -10.71 14.88 14.52
C SER A 94 -9.24 15.26 14.51
N TRP A 95 -8.84 16.20 15.39
CA TRP A 95 -7.45 16.60 15.57
C TRP A 95 -6.53 15.39 15.76
N ASN A 96 -6.92 14.45 16.64
CA ASN A 96 -6.14 13.24 16.91
C ASN A 96 -5.95 12.37 15.66
N ARG A 97 -6.98 12.20 14.82
CA ARG A 97 -6.86 11.46 13.57
C ARG A 97 -5.88 12.16 12.62
N SER A 98 -6.03 13.47 12.45
CA SER A 98 -5.17 14.27 11.57
C SER A 98 -3.70 14.18 11.98
N VAL A 99 -3.41 14.33 13.27
CA VAL A 99 -2.05 14.17 13.81
C VAL A 99 -1.51 12.76 13.55
N VAL A 100 -2.29 11.72 13.82
CA VAL A 100 -1.84 10.33 13.61
C VAL A 100 -1.59 10.02 12.13
N VAL A 101 -2.43 10.52 11.22
CA VAL A 101 -2.20 10.41 9.78
C VAL A 101 -0.94 11.17 9.35
N GLY A 102 -0.75 12.40 9.85
CA GLY A 102 0.45 13.19 9.58
C GLY A 102 1.72 12.49 10.05
N VAL A 103 1.72 11.96 11.28
CA VAL A 103 2.84 11.17 11.83
C VAL A 103 3.13 9.94 10.98
N ALA A 104 2.10 9.20 10.54
CA ALA A 104 2.28 8.03 9.69
C ALA A 104 2.89 8.38 8.32
N LEU A 105 2.44 9.48 7.69
CA LEU A 105 2.99 9.97 6.43
C LEU A 105 4.45 10.39 6.57
N VAL A 106 4.77 11.21 7.57
CA VAL A 106 6.14 11.65 7.84
C VAL A 106 7.02 10.45 8.12
N SER A 107 6.57 9.51 8.95
CA SER A 107 7.32 8.28 9.26
C SER A 107 7.62 7.46 8.01
N PHE A 108 6.63 7.30 7.11
CA PHE A 108 6.84 6.59 5.84
C PHE A 108 7.91 7.27 4.99
N TYR A 109 7.88 8.60 4.87
CA TYR A 109 8.84 9.33 4.04
C TYR A 109 10.24 9.46 4.67
N VAL A 110 10.34 9.52 6.00
CA VAL A 110 11.63 9.41 6.71
C VAL A 110 12.22 8.01 6.50
N THR A 111 11.39 6.96 6.57
CA THR A 111 11.83 5.59 6.26
C THR A 111 12.33 5.49 4.82
N TYR A 112 11.57 6.06 3.86
CA TYR A 112 11.93 6.08 2.44
C TYR A 112 13.23 6.85 2.17
N LEU A 113 13.44 7.99 2.85
CA LEU A 113 14.68 8.76 2.78
C LEU A 113 15.89 7.96 3.28
N GLY A 114 15.76 7.33 4.45
CA GLY A 114 16.83 6.49 5.01
C GLY A 114 17.17 5.32 4.09
N TYR A 115 16.16 4.62 3.59
CA TYR A 115 16.31 3.57 2.58
C TYR A 115 17.06 4.02 1.33
N ARG A 116 16.70 5.17 0.74
CA ARG A 116 17.37 5.70 -0.46
C ARG A 116 18.85 5.97 -0.21
N ASN A 117 19.18 6.49 0.97
CA ASN A 117 20.56 6.79 1.33
C ASN A 117 21.38 5.51 1.50
N ILE A 118 20.86 4.50 2.23
CA ILE A 118 21.53 3.19 2.35
C ILE A 118 21.75 2.59 0.97
N LYS A 119 20.71 2.56 0.13
CA LYS A 119 20.78 2.03 -1.23
C LYS A 119 21.85 2.74 -2.07
N SER A 120 21.91 4.07 -1.99
CA SER A 120 22.86 4.86 -2.79
C SER A 120 24.30 4.50 -2.49
N VAL A 121 24.65 4.29 -1.22
CA VAL A 121 26.04 4.06 -0.80
C VAL A 121 26.48 2.60 -0.86
N VAL A 122 25.61 1.65 -1.23
CA VAL A 122 25.96 0.21 -1.35
C VAL A 122 27.27 -0.04 -2.11
N PRO A 123 27.53 0.58 -3.29
CA PRO A 123 28.77 0.32 -4.03
C PRO A 123 30.04 0.78 -3.30
N LEU A 124 29.92 1.69 -2.33
CA LEU A 124 31.03 2.16 -1.50
C LEU A 124 31.20 1.27 -0.26
N LEU A 125 30.10 0.73 0.26
CA LEU A 125 30.13 -0.23 1.38
C LEU A 125 30.66 -1.60 0.94
N ARG A 126 30.41 -1.99 -0.31
CA ARG A 126 30.86 -3.26 -0.91
C ARG A 126 31.47 -3.03 -2.30
N PRO A 127 32.66 -2.44 -2.39
CA PRO A 127 33.29 -2.14 -3.67
C PRO A 127 33.63 -3.42 -4.44
N GLY A 128 33.19 -3.50 -5.70
CA GLY A 128 33.48 -4.61 -6.60
C GLY A 128 32.58 -5.84 -6.42
N ASP A 129 31.80 -5.93 -5.34
CA ASP A 129 30.85 -7.02 -5.15
C ASP A 129 29.60 -6.80 -6.02
N LEU A 130 29.36 -7.71 -6.96
CA LEU A 130 28.15 -7.79 -7.77
C LEU A 130 27.78 -9.27 -7.95
N PHE A 131 26.57 -9.64 -7.54
CA PHE A 131 26.08 -11.02 -7.57
C PHE A 131 25.22 -11.31 -8.81
N ASP A 132 25.33 -10.48 -9.86
CA ASP A 132 24.54 -10.59 -11.08
C ASP A 132 24.74 -11.95 -11.78
N ASP A 133 25.97 -12.50 -11.77
CA ASP A 133 26.29 -13.78 -12.38
C ASP A 133 25.67 -14.96 -11.61
N GLU A 134 25.78 -14.97 -10.29
CA GLU A 134 25.20 -16.00 -9.42
C GLU A 134 23.67 -15.99 -9.47
N LEU A 135 23.06 -14.80 -9.51
CA LEU A 135 21.61 -14.65 -9.64
C LEU A 135 21.13 -15.09 -11.02
N ALA A 136 21.88 -14.76 -12.09
CA ALA A 136 21.59 -15.22 -13.44
C ALA A 136 21.73 -16.75 -13.59
N GLU A 137 22.74 -17.35 -12.96
CA GLU A 137 22.92 -18.79 -12.93
C GLU A 137 21.77 -19.47 -12.19
N LEU A 138 21.37 -18.97 -11.03
CA LEU A 138 20.25 -19.53 -10.27
C LEU A 138 18.93 -19.45 -11.08
N ASP A 139 18.68 -18.33 -11.76
CA ASP A 139 17.56 -18.20 -12.68
C ASP A 139 17.64 -19.25 -13.80
N ARG A 140 18.78 -19.39 -14.46
CA ARG A 140 18.96 -20.41 -15.52
C ARG A 140 18.74 -21.82 -14.99
N VAL A 141 19.20 -22.16 -13.78
CA VAL A 141 18.93 -23.45 -13.14
C VAL A 141 17.42 -23.66 -12.94
N LEU A 142 16.71 -22.65 -12.45
CA LEU A 142 15.25 -22.72 -12.24
C LEU A 142 14.45 -22.83 -13.55
N PHE A 143 14.99 -22.32 -14.66
CA PHE A 143 14.35 -22.29 -15.97
C PHE A 143 15.02 -23.22 -16.99
N ALA A 144 15.61 -24.32 -16.51
CA ALA A 144 16.16 -25.40 -17.33
C ALA A 144 17.18 -24.91 -18.40
N GLY A 145 18.09 -24.04 -17.98
CA GLY A 145 19.17 -23.46 -18.78
C GLY A 145 18.81 -22.18 -19.53
N HIS A 146 17.55 -21.71 -19.47
CA HIS A 146 17.10 -20.54 -20.20
C HIS A 146 17.05 -19.29 -19.33
N ASP A 147 17.41 -18.14 -19.90
CA ASP A 147 17.20 -16.85 -19.25
C ASP A 147 15.71 -16.47 -19.23
N PRO A 148 15.13 -16.12 -18.06
CA PRO A 148 13.71 -15.82 -17.96
C PRO A 148 13.26 -14.63 -18.81
N PHE A 149 14.10 -13.61 -18.98
CA PHE A 149 13.77 -12.46 -19.83
C PHE A 149 13.66 -12.87 -21.30
N THR A 150 14.53 -13.77 -21.80
CA THR A 150 14.48 -14.29 -23.17
C THR A 150 13.19 -15.08 -23.41
N LEU A 151 12.77 -15.87 -22.42
CA LEU A 151 11.47 -16.56 -22.48
C LEU A 151 10.31 -15.55 -22.60
N LEU A 152 10.31 -14.48 -21.80
CA LEU A 152 9.28 -13.44 -21.89
C LEU A 152 9.32 -12.69 -23.22
N HIS A 153 10.50 -12.39 -23.77
CA HIS A 153 10.64 -11.77 -25.10
C HIS A 153 10.07 -12.67 -26.20
N SER A 154 10.33 -13.99 -26.13
CA SER A 154 9.79 -14.95 -27.09
C SER A 154 8.28 -15.14 -26.99
N LEU A 155 7.72 -15.14 -25.77
CA LEU A 155 6.29 -15.36 -25.52
C LEU A 155 5.43 -14.12 -25.80
N LEU A 156 5.92 -12.94 -25.40
CA LEU A 156 5.15 -11.70 -25.51
C LEU A 156 5.47 -10.92 -26.79
N GLY A 157 6.67 -11.10 -27.35
CA GLY A 157 7.21 -10.26 -28.41
C GLY A 157 7.89 -8.99 -27.87
N THR A 158 8.62 -8.29 -28.74
CA THR A 158 9.54 -7.20 -28.37
C THR A 158 9.05 -5.80 -28.74
N GLY A 159 7.96 -5.68 -29.50
CA GLY A 159 7.46 -4.41 -30.04
C GLY A 159 6.54 -3.65 -29.06
N PRO A 160 5.21 -3.53 -29.35
CA PRO A 160 4.28 -2.78 -28.50
C PRO A 160 4.25 -3.21 -27.02
N GLN A 161 4.58 -4.47 -26.76
CA GLN A 161 4.61 -5.07 -25.42
C GLN A 161 5.64 -4.42 -24.52
N SER A 162 6.79 -4.00 -25.07
CA SER A 162 7.82 -3.27 -24.34
C SER A 162 7.26 -1.95 -23.78
N HIS A 163 6.53 -1.19 -24.58
CA HIS A 163 5.88 0.05 -24.13
C HIS A 163 4.80 -0.19 -23.07
N PHE A 164 3.97 -1.21 -23.25
CA PHE A 164 2.95 -1.55 -22.25
C PHE A 164 3.58 -1.96 -20.91
N LEU A 165 4.58 -2.85 -20.94
CA LEU A 165 5.28 -3.29 -19.75
C LEU A 165 6.09 -2.15 -19.11
N SER A 166 6.63 -1.23 -19.90
CA SER A 166 7.23 0.02 -19.41
C SER A 166 6.23 0.86 -18.62
N LEU A 167 4.99 1.03 -19.11
CA LEU A 167 3.94 1.73 -18.38
C LEU A 167 3.56 1.02 -17.08
N VAL A 168 3.46 -0.31 -17.09
CA VAL A 168 3.19 -1.11 -15.89
C VAL A 168 4.31 -0.91 -14.86
N TYR A 169 5.58 -0.92 -15.29
CA TYR A 169 6.72 -0.67 -14.41
C TYR A 169 6.61 0.70 -13.75
N LEU A 170 6.43 1.76 -14.57
CA LEU A 170 6.39 3.13 -14.07
C LEU A 170 5.14 3.44 -13.26
N PHE A 171 4.03 2.74 -13.49
CA PHE A 171 2.82 2.87 -12.68
C PHE A 171 3.10 2.60 -11.20
N PHE A 172 4.09 1.76 -10.86
CA PHE A 172 4.54 1.56 -9.49
C PHE A 172 4.86 2.88 -8.75
N LEU A 173 5.51 3.83 -9.44
CA LEU A 173 5.91 5.11 -8.86
C LEU A 173 4.70 5.93 -8.37
N VAL A 174 3.57 5.81 -9.05
CA VAL A 174 2.29 6.46 -8.70
C VAL A 174 1.48 5.60 -7.74
N PHE A 175 1.52 4.28 -7.92
CA PHE A 175 0.73 3.32 -7.15
C PHE A 175 1.08 3.33 -5.66
N VAL A 176 2.37 3.35 -5.31
CA VAL A 176 2.81 3.35 -3.91
C VAL A 176 2.23 4.54 -3.13
N PRO A 177 2.47 5.81 -3.51
CA PRO A 177 1.90 6.97 -2.81
C PRO A 177 0.37 6.97 -2.83
N LEU A 178 -0.25 6.55 -3.93
CA LEU A 178 -1.71 6.45 -4.02
C LEU A 178 -2.29 5.42 -3.05
N SER A 179 -1.69 4.23 -2.96
CA SER A 179 -2.13 3.18 -2.05
C SER A 179 -2.01 3.60 -0.59
N LEU A 180 -0.92 4.29 -0.24
CA LEU A 180 -0.69 4.89 1.08
C LEU A 180 -1.77 5.94 1.42
N ALA A 181 -2.00 6.89 0.52
CA ALA A 181 -2.99 7.94 0.71
C ALA A 181 -4.40 7.37 0.85
N CYS A 182 -4.77 6.40 -0.02
CA CYS A 182 -6.06 5.71 0.06
C CYS A 182 -6.25 4.98 1.40
N ALA A 183 -5.22 4.29 1.90
CA ALA A 183 -5.31 3.56 3.17
C ALA A 183 -5.51 4.49 4.37
N LEU A 184 -4.84 5.65 4.40
CA LEU A 184 -4.95 6.61 5.50
C LEU A 184 -6.26 7.43 5.45
N VAL A 185 -6.73 7.78 4.25
CA VAL A 185 -7.94 8.59 4.07
C VAL A 185 -9.22 7.76 4.17
N PHE A 186 -9.30 6.66 3.42
CA PHE A 186 -10.56 5.92 3.27
C PHE A 186 -10.79 4.86 4.35
N SER A 187 -9.76 4.50 5.11
CA SER A 187 -9.94 3.52 6.19
C SER A 187 -10.94 4.04 7.23
N ARG A 188 -11.97 3.23 7.49
CA ARG A 188 -12.95 3.47 8.55
C ARG A 188 -12.35 3.25 9.94
N ASN A 189 -11.40 2.31 10.04
CA ASN A 189 -10.66 2.01 11.26
C ASN A 189 -9.19 2.33 11.02
N LEU A 190 -8.71 3.43 11.59
CA LEU A 190 -7.34 3.89 11.35
C LEU A 190 -6.29 2.86 11.76
N ARG A 191 -6.58 1.94 12.69
CA ARG A 191 -5.67 0.84 13.04
C ARG A 191 -5.28 -0.02 11.84
N GLY A 192 -6.22 -0.32 10.95
CA GLY A 192 -5.94 -1.08 9.72
C GLY A 192 -5.08 -0.29 8.72
N GLY A 193 -5.32 1.02 8.62
CA GLY A 193 -4.50 1.92 7.81
C GLY A 193 -3.06 2.02 8.35
N LEU A 194 -2.90 2.18 9.67
CA LEU A 194 -1.59 2.24 10.33
C LEU A 194 -0.83 0.91 10.23
N PHE A 195 -1.50 -0.23 10.39
CA PHE A 195 -0.93 -1.54 10.15
C PHE A 195 -0.36 -1.64 8.72
N PHE A 196 -1.17 -1.27 7.73
CA PHE A 196 -0.77 -1.29 6.33
C PHE A 196 0.39 -0.34 6.03
N THR A 197 0.32 0.92 6.47
CA THR A 197 1.40 1.89 6.30
C THR A 197 2.69 1.41 6.98
N THR A 198 2.60 0.83 8.16
CA THR A 198 3.76 0.24 8.85
C THR A 198 4.35 -0.92 8.05
N ALA A 199 3.50 -1.81 7.49
CA ALA A 199 3.96 -2.91 6.64
C ALA A 199 4.67 -2.38 5.39
N LEU A 200 4.11 -1.38 4.70
CA LEU A 200 4.79 -0.73 3.58
C LEU A 200 6.12 -0.10 4.01
N SER A 201 6.18 0.58 5.16
CA SER A 201 7.42 1.14 5.69
C SER A 201 8.48 0.07 5.90
N ILE A 202 8.16 -1.10 6.45
CA ILE A 202 9.11 -2.18 6.76
C ILE A 202 9.72 -2.81 5.50
N ASN A 203 9.01 -2.77 4.36
CA ASN A 203 9.57 -3.27 3.09
C ASN A 203 10.89 -2.55 2.75
N TRP A 204 10.97 -1.23 2.96
CA TRP A 204 12.13 -0.42 2.62
C TRP A 204 13.43 -0.83 3.34
N PRO A 205 13.53 -0.86 4.68
CA PRO A 205 14.75 -1.28 5.36
C PRO A 205 15.11 -2.74 5.10
N LEU A 206 14.14 -3.64 4.94
CA LEU A 206 14.42 -5.04 4.59
C LEU A 206 15.00 -5.16 3.17
N GLY A 207 14.49 -4.38 2.21
CA GLY A 207 15.07 -4.27 0.87
C GLY A 207 16.47 -3.67 0.88
N ALA A 208 16.69 -2.60 1.64
CA ALA A 208 18.03 -2.02 1.82
C ALA A 208 19.04 -3.02 2.41
N ALA A 209 18.63 -3.81 3.41
CA ALA A 209 19.46 -4.88 3.94
C ALA A 209 19.80 -5.90 2.84
N GLY A 210 18.83 -6.29 2.02
CA GLY A 210 19.05 -7.15 0.86
C GLY A 210 20.06 -6.57 -0.14
N TYR A 211 19.96 -5.27 -0.44
CA TYR A 211 20.90 -4.58 -1.34
C TYR A 211 22.34 -4.58 -0.82
N VAL A 212 22.54 -4.53 0.50
CA VAL A 212 23.88 -4.64 1.12
C VAL A 212 24.36 -6.09 1.14
N LEU A 213 23.46 -7.06 1.33
CA LEU A 213 23.84 -8.47 1.43
C LEU A 213 24.24 -9.06 0.07
N LEU A 214 23.46 -8.77 -0.96
CA LEU A 214 23.64 -9.28 -2.33
C LEU A 214 23.47 -8.11 -3.32
N PRO A 215 24.46 -7.20 -3.42
CA PRO A 215 24.43 -6.14 -4.42
C PRO A 215 24.33 -6.73 -5.84
N ALA A 216 23.40 -6.22 -6.65
CA ALA A 216 23.25 -6.60 -8.05
C ALA A 216 22.71 -5.42 -8.86
N LEU A 217 23.06 -5.32 -10.14
CA LEU A 217 22.61 -4.26 -11.03
C LEU A 217 21.29 -4.61 -11.73
N GLY A 218 21.16 -5.86 -12.15
CA GLY A 218 20.04 -6.41 -12.93
C GLY A 218 20.45 -6.75 -14.36
N PRO A 219 19.70 -7.65 -15.02
CA PRO A 219 20.03 -8.18 -16.35
C PRO A 219 20.34 -7.11 -17.42
N VAL A 220 19.60 -6.00 -17.44
CA VAL A 220 19.78 -4.96 -18.46
C VAL A 220 21.16 -4.29 -18.42
N TYR A 221 21.78 -4.24 -17.24
CA TYR A 221 23.12 -3.68 -17.05
C TYR A 221 24.20 -4.76 -17.10
N ALA A 222 23.91 -5.98 -16.63
CA ALA A 222 24.86 -7.09 -16.63
C ALA A 222 25.06 -7.67 -18.04
N THR A 223 24.00 -7.75 -18.86
CA THR A 223 24.01 -8.28 -20.23
C THR A 223 23.30 -7.35 -21.22
N PRO A 224 23.78 -6.10 -21.40
CA PRO A 224 23.07 -5.07 -22.19
C PRO A 224 22.83 -5.46 -23.64
N VAL A 225 23.73 -6.26 -24.25
CA VAL A 225 23.57 -6.76 -25.62
C VAL A 225 22.28 -7.59 -25.78
N ALA A 226 21.88 -8.34 -24.75
CA ALA A 226 20.67 -9.15 -24.78
C ALA A 226 19.39 -8.29 -24.86
N PHE A 227 19.44 -7.03 -24.43
CA PHE A 227 18.31 -6.10 -24.43
C PHE A 227 18.36 -5.07 -25.55
N ALA A 228 19.47 -4.99 -26.32
CA ALA A 228 19.70 -3.98 -27.35
C ALA A 228 18.67 -3.99 -28.51
N HIS A 229 17.95 -5.10 -28.68
CA HIS A 229 16.92 -5.25 -29.71
C HIS A 229 15.54 -4.70 -29.28
N LEU A 230 15.35 -4.34 -28.01
CA LEU A 230 14.10 -3.76 -27.53
C LEU A 230 13.98 -2.30 -28.02
N PRO A 231 12.77 -1.85 -28.39
CA PRO A 231 12.55 -0.46 -28.77
C PRO A 231 12.73 0.46 -27.55
N GLY A 232 13.17 1.68 -27.81
CA GLY A 232 13.25 2.73 -26.80
C GLY A 232 11.89 2.98 -26.14
N SER A 233 11.87 3.10 -24.81
CA SER A 233 10.68 3.31 -23.99
C SER A 233 11.02 4.17 -22.77
N HIS A 234 10.00 4.65 -22.06
CA HIS A 234 10.21 5.36 -20.80
C HIS A 234 11.00 4.53 -19.76
N ALA A 235 10.98 3.19 -19.86
CA ALA A 235 11.77 2.33 -19.00
C ALA A 235 13.25 2.35 -19.40
N SER A 236 13.57 2.31 -20.70
CA SER A 236 14.97 2.43 -21.15
C SER A 236 15.54 3.82 -20.89
N ASP A 237 14.72 4.87 -21.03
CA ASP A 237 15.13 6.24 -20.69
C ASP A 237 15.50 6.34 -19.20
N LEU A 238 14.70 5.71 -18.33
CA LEU A 238 15.00 5.63 -16.90
C LEU A 238 16.23 4.76 -16.63
N GLN A 239 16.45 3.66 -17.37
CA GLN A 239 17.64 2.82 -17.21
C GLN A 239 18.92 3.60 -17.53
N ASN A 240 18.92 4.33 -18.64
CA ASN A 240 20.05 5.16 -19.06
C ASN A 240 20.32 6.27 -18.04
N ALA A 241 19.28 7.00 -17.61
CA ALA A 241 19.43 8.05 -16.61
C ALA A 241 20.01 7.52 -15.28
N LEU A 242 19.54 6.36 -14.81
CA LEU A 242 20.05 5.74 -13.58
C LEU A 242 21.49 5.26 -13.72
N LEU A 243 21.89 4.80 -14.91
CA LEU A 243 23.27 4.41 -15.18
C LEU A 243 24.20 5.63 -15.20
N ASP A 244 23.80 6.71 -15.83
CA ASP A 244 24.55 7.98 -15.85
C ASP A 244 24.72 8.56 -14.44
N GLU A 245 23.64 8.56 -13.64
CA GLU A 245 23.66 8.91 -12.22
C GLU A 245 24.65 8.05 -11.44
N ARG A 246 24.62 6.72 -11.66
CA ARG A 246 25.55 5.78 -11.00
C ARG A 246 26.99 6.04 -11.39
N ILE A 247 27.28 6.21 -12.68
CA ILE A 247 28.62 6.49 -13.18
C ILE A 247 29.13 7.78 -12.53
N THR A 248 28.33 8.84 -12.55
CA THR A 248 28.68 10.13 -11.91
C THR A 248 28.97 9.96 -10.42
N PHE A 249 28.10 9.25 -9.69
CA PHE A 249 28.28 8.98 -8.27
C PHE A 249 29.55 8.19 -7.96
N LEU A 250 29.88 7.17 -8.76
CA LEU A 250 31.09 6.36 -8.54
C LEU A 250 32.37 7.15 -8.86
N HIS A 251 32.33 8.06 -9.83
CA HIS A 251 33.49 8.91 -10.15
C HIS A 251 33.74 9.96 -9.08
N ASN A 252 32.69 10.58 -8.53
CA ASN A 252 32.82 11.56 -7.46
C ASN A 252 31.64 11.51 -6.47
N PRO A 253 31.72 10.63 -5.45
CA PRO A 253 30.65 10.50 -4.45
C PRO A 253 30.39 11.77 -3.65
N GLN A 254 31.38 12.67 -3.54
CA GLN A 254 31.30 13.89 -2.73
C GLN A 254 30.59 15.04 -3.43
N VAL A 255 30.35 14.97 -4.73
CA VAL A 255 29.63 16.02 -5.46
C VAL A 255 28.23 16.17 -4.91
N ASP A 256 27.83 17.42 -4.66
CA ASP A 256 26.49 17.76 -4.23
C ASP A 256 25.45 17.25 -5.23
N GLY A 257 24.45 16.54 -4.72
CA GLY A 257 23.39 15.93 -5.55
C GLY A 257 23.76 14.59 -6.21
N ALA A 258 25.01 14.12 -6.14
CA ALA A 258 25.36 12.81 -6.69
C ALA A 258 24.65 11.68 -5.92
N ALA A 259 23.90 10.82 -6.58
CA ALA A 259 23.39 9.60 -5.97
C ALA A 259 23.15 8.56 -7.03
N GLN A 260 23.00 7.31 -6.61
CA GLN A 260 22.67 6.23 -7.51
C GLN A 260 21.52 5.41 -6.94
N ALA A 261 20.65 4.92 -7.81
CA ALA A 261 19.49 4.15 -7.40
C ALA A 261 19.37 2.79 -8.10
N ILE A 262 20.47 2.27 -8.65
CA ILE A 262 20.53 0.92 -9.22
C ILE A 262 20.74 -0.09 -8.09
N ALA A 263 19.77 -1.00 -7.94
CA ALA A 263 19.92 -2.24 -7.19
C ALA A 263 18.79 -3.19 -7.60
N ALA A 264 19.15 -4.39 -8.05
CA ALA A 264 18.22 -5.43 -8.50
C ALA A 264 17.77 -6.31 -7.32
N PHE A 265 18.65 -7.09 -6.71
CA PHE A 265 18.26 -8.02 -5.66
C PHE A 265 18.16 -7.33 -4.29
N PRO A 266 17.03 -7.41 -3.56
CA PRO A 266 15.76 -8.05 -3.88
C PRO A 266 14.75 -7.06 -4.51
N SER A 267 13.71 -7.59 -5.16
CA SER A 267 12.74 -6.74 -5.86
C SER A 267 11.71 -6.13 -4.90
N LEU A 268 11.89 -4.84 -4.61
CA LEU A 268 10.94 -4.05 -3.82
C LEU A 268 9.61 -3.78 -4.55
N HIS A 269 9.60 -3.80 -5.89
CA HIS A 269 8.37 -3.75 -6.68
C HIS A 269 7.45 -4.90 -6.28
N ILE A 270 7.99 -6.13 -6.29
CA ILE A 270 7.25 -7.35 -5.96
C ILE A 270 6.91 -7.38 -4.47
N SER A 271 7.85 -7.03 -3.61
CA SER A 271 7.65 -6.99 -2.16
C SER A 271 6.48 -6.09 -1.75
N ILE A 272 6.44 -4.86 -2.27
CA ILE A 272 5.39 -3.90 -1.97
C ILE A 272 4.05 -4.33 -2.58
N LEU A 273 4.02 -4.70 -3.86
CA LEU A 273 2.77 -5.13 -4.50
C LEU A 273 2.17 -6.38 -3.85
N PHE A 274 3.02 -7.33 -3.46
CA PHE A 274 2.61 -8.50 -2.70
C PHE A 274 2.06 -8.10 -1.32
N THR A 275 2.76 -7.21 -0.60
CA THR A 275 2.29 -6.66 0.68
C THR A 275 0.89 -6.04 0.54
N VAL A 276 0.66 -5.26 -0.50
CA VAL A 276 -0.65 -4.62 -0.77
C VAL A 276 -1.72 -5.66 -1.12
N ALA A 277 -1.40 -6.63 -1.97
CA ALA A 277 -2.32 -7.68 -2.38
C ALA A 277 -2.77 -8.55 -1.20
N VAL A 278 -1.87 -8.91 -0.29
CA VAL A 278 -2.19 -9.66 0.93
C VAL A 278 -2.91 -8.78 1.95
N ALA A 279 -2.47 -7.54 2.19
CA ALA A 279 -3.14 -6.61 3.08
C ALA A 279 -4.59 -6.34 2.65
N ALA A 280 -4.88 -6.35 1.35
CA ALA A 280 -6.24 -6.22 0.84
C ALA A 280 -7.17 -7.36 1.31
N HIS A 281 -6.65 -8.58 1.48
CA HIS A 281 -7.40 -9.68 2.11
C HIS A 281 -7.57 -9.46 3.60
N LEU A 282 -6.49 -9.10 4.31
CA LEU A 282 -6.50 -8.89 5.76
C LEU A 282 -7.43 -7.74 6.19
N LEU A 283 -7.57 -6.73 5.34
CA LEU A 283 -8.42 -5.56 5.56
C LEU A 283 -9.84 -5.73 4.98
N GLY A 284 -10.14 -6.88 4.37
CA GLY A 284 -11.49 -7.21 3.88
C GLY A 284 -11.96 -6.37 2.69
N LEU A 285 -11.05 -6.01 1.77
CA LEU A 285 -11.41 -5.23 0.58
C LEU A 285 -12.32 -6.03 -0.38
N ALA A 286 -13.01 -5.34 -1.28
CA ALA A 286 -13.90 -5.96 -2.26
C ALA A 286 -13.14 -6.99 -3.14
N ARG A 287 -13.84 -8.04 -3.58
CA ARG A 287 -13.25 -9.11 -4.41
C ARG A 287 -12.56 -8.56 -5.66
N ASN A 288 -13.19 -7.62 -6.35
CA ASN A 288 -12.65 -7.04 -7.59
C ASN A 288 -11.34 -6.28 -7.33
N VAL A 289 -11.25 -5.57 -6.21
CA VAL A 289 -10.01 -4.86 -5.82
C VAL A 289 -8.89 -5.87 -5.55
N ARG A 290 -9.20 -6.95 -4.83
CA ARG A 290 -8.21 -8.02 -4.58
C ARG A 290 -7.72 -8.64 -5.89
N ILE A 291 -8.63 -9.00 -6.80
CA ILE A 291 -8.27 -9.55 -8.12
C ILE A 291 -7.38 -8.58 -8.89
N ALA A 292 -7.75 -7.29 -8.95
CA ALA A 292 -6.96 -6.27 -9.63
C ALA A 292 -5.54 -6.13 -9.05
N LEU A 293 -5.38 -6.20 -7.71
CA LEU A 293 -4.08 -6.12 -7.06
C LEU A 293 -3.19 -7.34 -7.35
N TRP A 294 -3.76 -8.54 -7.41
CA TRP A 294 -3.03 -9.74 -7.81
C TRP A 294 -2.66 -9.70 -9.30
N ALA A 295 -3.55 -9.22 -10.16
CA ALA A 295 -3.24 -9.01 -11.57
C ALA A 295 -2.12 -7.98 -11.77
N LEU A 296 -2.14 -6.89 -10.99
CA LEU A 296 -1.07 -5.88 -11.01
C LEU A 296 0.27 -6.46 -10.55
N LEU A 297 0.28 -7.30 -9.50
CA LEU A 297 1.48 -7.99 -9.06
C LEU A 297 2.06 -8.86 -10.19
N VAL A 298 1.24 -9.70 -10.83
CA VAL A 298 1.68 -10.57 -11.95
C VAL A 298 2.21 -9.74 -13.12
N ALA A 299 1.47 -8.69 -13.51
CA ALA A 299 1.90 -7.81 -14.59
C ALA A 299 3.21 -7.08 -14.26
N SER A 300 3.38 -6.67 -13.00
CA SER A 300 4.62 -6.01 -12.55
C SER A 300 5.79 -6.99 -12.48
N SER A 301 5.59 -8.23 -12.06
CA SER A 301 6.60 -9.29 -12.13
C SER A 301 7.08 -9.51 -13.57
N ALA A 302 6.14 -9.70 -14.50
CA ALA A 302 6.46 -9.87 -15.91
C ALA A 302 7.20 -8.64 -16.45
N SER A 303 6.72 -7.43 -16.13
CA SER A 303 7.34 -6.18 -16.54
C SER A 303 8.78 -6.03 -16.02
N THR A 304 9.04 -6.33 -14.75
CA THR A 304 10.38 -6.21 -14.16
C THR A 304 11.41 -7.16 -14.79
N ILE A 305 10.99 -8.39 -15.10
CA ILE A 305 11.87 -9.40 -15.70
C ILE A 305 12.07 -9.11 -17.19
N TYR A 306 10.98 -8.83 -17.91
CA TYR A 306 11.02 -8.54 -19.35
C TYR A 306 11.93 -7.35 -19.68
N LEU A 307 11.87 -6.28 -18.87
CA LEU A 307 12.68 -5.07 -19.05
C LEU A 307 14.10 -5.21 -18.50
N GLY A 308 14.45 -6.35 -17.89
CA GLY A 308 15.78 -6.62 -17.36
C GLY A 308 16.12 -5.87 -16.06
N TRP A 309 15.13 -5.43 -15.29
CA TRP A 309 15.37 -4.80 -13.99
C TRP A 309 15.74 -5.81 -12.90
N HIS A 310 15.21 -7.02 -13.01
CA HIS A 310 15.28 -8.03 -11.95
C HIS A 310 15.40 -9.43 -12.53
N TYR A 311 16.12 -10.27 -11.79
CA TYR A 311 16.05 -11.73 -11.92
C TYR A 311 14.75 -12.25 -11.30
N VAL A 312 14.32 -13.47 -11.64
CA VAL A 312 13.12 -14.09 -11.05
C VAL A 312 13.33 -14.32 -9.55
N VAL A 313 14.54 -14.73 -9.16
CA VAL A 313 14.92 -14.92 -7.75
C VAL A 313 14.78 -13.65 -6.91
N ASP A 314 15.00 -12.46 -7.50
CA ASP A 314 14.76 -11.16 -6.83
C ASP A 314 13.30 -11.02 -6.43
N GLY A 315 12.37 -11.51 -7.28
CA GLY A 315 10.94 -11.52 -7.03
C GLY A 315 10.55 -12.48 -5.93
N ILE A 316 11.17 -13.66 -5.86
CA ILE A 316 10.97 -14.64 -4.77
C ILE A 316 11.41 -14.03 -3.43
N ALA A 317 12.59 -13.41 -3.41
CA ALA A 317 13.07 -12.69 -2.24
C ALA A 317 12.14 -11.50 -1.88
N GLY A 318 11.61 -10.80 -2.88
CA GLY A 318 10.59 -9.76 -2.69
C GLY A 318 9.33 -10.29 -2.00
N VAL A 319 8.80 -11.45 -2.41
CA VAL A 319 7.66 -12.08 -1.72
C VAL A 319 8.00 -12.41 -0.26
N ALA A 320 9.20 -12.95 0.01
CA ALA A 320 9.65 -13.24 1.38
C ALA A 320 9.72 -11.97 2.24
N ILE A 321 10.23 -10.86 1.69
CA ILE A 321 10.25 -9.56 2.38
C ILE A 321 8.83 -9.05 2.63
N GLY A 322 7.93 -9.16 1.66
CA GLY A 322 6.53 -8.75 1.83
C GLY A 322 5.82 -9.53 2.94
N LEU A 323 6.05 -10.84 3.03
CA LEU A 323 5.56 -11.69 4.13
C LEU A 323 6.14 -11.24 5.48
N ALA A 324 7.46 -11.04 5.55
CA ALA A 324 8.13 -10.58 6.76
C ALA A 324 7.61 -9.20 7.20
N ALA A 325 7.44 -8.28 6.26
CA ALA A 325 6.93 -6.94 6.53
C ALA A 325 5.51 -6.96 7.12
N LEU A 326 4.62 -7.81 6.59
CA LEU A 326 3.28 -8.00 7.15
C LEU A 326 3.32 -8.62 8.55
N ALA A 327 4.17 -9.62 8.76
CA ALA A 327 4.32 -10.29 10.06
C ALA A 327 4.84 -9.32 11.14
N VAL A 328 5.93 -8.60 10.83
CA VAL A 328 6.53 -7.60 11.73
C VAL A 328 5.58 -6.44 11.96
N ALA A 329 4.89 -5.93 10.93
CA ALA A 329 3.89 -4.89 11.11
C ALA A 329 2.75 -5.33 12.04
N ARG A 330 2.28 -6.58 11.89
CA ARG A 330 1.23 -7.13 12.76
C ARG A 330 1.70 -7.20 14.20
N LEU A 331 2.94 -7.66 14.41
CA LEU A 331 3.58 -7.71 15.72
C LEU A 331 3.69 -6.31 16.32
N LEU A 332 4.29 -5.34 15.62
CA LEU A 332 4.54 -3.98 16.12
C LEU A 332 3.24 -3.21 16.38
N THR A 333 2.28 -3.28 15.47
CA THR A 333 1.01 -2.53 15.60
C THR A 333 0.00 -3.19 16.53
N GLY A 334 0.18 -4.48 16.85
CA GLY A 334 -0.79 -5.30 17.57
C GLY A 334 -2.07 -5.58 16.78
N PHE A 335 -2.00 -5.52 15.44
CA PHE A 335 -3.16 -5.71 14.59
C PHE A 335 -3.68 -7.16 14.68
N VAL A 336 -4.98 -7.31 14.92
CA VAL A 336 -5.66 -8.60 14.94
C VAL A 336 -6.69 -8.60 13.82
N VAL A 337 -6.64 -9.62 12.97
CA VAL A 337 -7.64 -9.82 11.93
C VAL A 337 -8.95 -10.16 12.62
N HIS A 338 -9.88 -9.21 12.64
CA HIS A 338 -11.24 -9.50 13.04
C HIS A 338 -11.92 -10.19 11.87
N THR A 339 -11.82 -11.53 11.81
CA THR A 339 -12.72 -12.33 10.98
C THR A 339 -14.12 -12.00 11.44
N THR A 340 -14.88 -11.27 10.62
CA THR A 340 -16.31 -11.07 10.84
C THR A 340 -16.94 -12.42 11.10
N SER A 341 -17.45 -12.56 12.32
CA SER A 341 -18.31 -13.61 12.83
C SER A 341 -18.99 -14.37 11.69
N ARG A 342 -18.68 -15.68 11.55
CA ARG A 342 -19.64 -16.65 11.01
C ARG A 342 -20.97 -16.29 11.68
N ARG A 343 -21.97 -15.83 10.92
CA ARG A 343 -23.35 -15.74 11.41
C ARG A 343 -23.64 -17.08 12.07
N ARG A 344 -23.62 -17.14 13.41
CA ARG A 344 -24.28 -18.21 14.12
C ARG A 344 -25.74 -18.11 13.67
N PRO A 345 -26.32 -19.15 13.05
CA PRO A 345 -27.76 -19.20 12.91
C PRO A 345 -28.31 -18.99 14.32
N GLY A 346 -29.09 -17.93 14.54
CA GLY A 346 -29.85 -17.80 15.78
C GLY A 346 -30.72 -19.06 15.93
N PRO A 347 -30.99 -19.52 17.15
CA PRO A 347 -31.93 -20.61 17.35
C PRO A 347 -33.22 -20.23 16.64
N ILE A 348 -33.65 -21.07 15.69
CA ILE A 348 -34.99 -20.99 15.13
C ILE A 348 -35.91 -21.30 16.31
N HIS A 349 -36.48 -20.28 16.94
CA HIS A 349 -37.63 -20.48 17.81
C HIS A 349 -38.76 -20.97 16.91
N ALA A 350 -38.96 -22.29 16.91
CA ALA A 350 -40.12 -22.93 16.34
C ALA A 350 -41.36 -22.30 16.97
N SER A 351 -42.17 -21.63 16.14
CA SER A 351 -43.52 -21.22 16.49
C SER A 351 -44.36 -22.48 16.66
N THR A 352 -44.54 -22.94 17.89
CA THR A 352 -45.59 -23.90 18.23
C THR A 352 -46.94 -23.25 17.96
N GLY A 353 -47.71 -23.90 17.09
CA GLY A 353 -48.99 -23.41 16.61
C GLY A 353 -50.05 -23.32 17.70
N ALA A 354 -50.83 -22.26 17.62
CA ALA A 354 -52.19 -22.20 18.15
C ALA A 354 -53.07 -21.66 17.03
N ARG A 355 -53.87 -22.55 16.42
CA ARG A 355 -55.03 -22.14 15.62
C ARG A 355 -56.09 -21.58 16.57
N PRO A 356 -56.79 -20.53 16.15
CA PRO A 356 -58.25 -20.62 16.22
C PRO A 356 -58.96 -20.05 14.99
N GLY A 357 -60.05 -20.73 14.61
CA GLY A 357 -61.32 -20.12 14.22
C GLY A 357 -61.40 -19.43 12.85
N ARG A 358 -62.04 -20.12 11.90
CA ARG A 358 -62.57 -19.55 10.65
C ARG A 358 -64.08 -19.30 10.83
N ALA A 359 -64.52 -18.04 10.79
CA ALA A 359 -65.89 -17.61 10.47
C ALA A 359 -65.90 -16.06 10.39
N THR A 360 -66.00 -15.46 9.20
CA THR A 360 -67.21 -14.98 8.48
C THR A 360 -67.22 -13.46 8.39
N HIS A 361 -67.28 -12.99 7.14
CA HIS A 361 -67.65 -11.66 6.66
C HIS A 361 -68.66 -10.91 7.55
N GLN A 362 -68.43 -9.62 7.80
CA GLN A 362 -69.38 -8.54 7.55
C GLN A 362 -68.71 -7.15 7.63
N ALA A 363 -69.23 -6.24 6.79
CA ALA A 363 -68.73 -4.90 6.48
C ALA A 363 -69.19 -3.84 7.52
N PRO A 364 -68.72 -2.57 7.44
CA PRO A 364 -68.68 -1.62 8.55
C PRO A 364 -69.81 -0.58 8.52
N VAL A 365 -70.29 -0.12 9.69
CA VAL A 365 -71.14 1.09 9.81
C VAL A 365 -70.97 1.82 11.16
N THR A 366 -70.43 3.04 11.05
CA THR A 366 -70.66 4.35 11.71
C THR A 366 -71.12 4.55 13.17
N HIS A 367 -70.51 5.60 13.76
CA HIS A 367 -71.03 6.69 14.61
C HIS A 367 -71.77 6.42 15.92
N GLY A 368 -71.40 7.22 16.93
CA GLY A 368 -72.40 7.74 17.89
C GLY A 368 -71.88 7.91 19.30
N ASP A 369 -71.68 9.18 19.68
CA ASP A 369 -71.44 9.67 21.04
C ASP A 369 -72.42 9.13 22.09
N ARG A 370 -71.98 9.00 23.35
CA ARG A 370 -72.48 9.87 24.44
C ARG A 370 -71.88 9.54 25.81
N GLU A 371 -71.70 10.65 26.52
CA GLU A 371 -71.29 10.83 27.90
C GLU A 371 -72.28 10.24 28.91
N GLY A 372 -71.78 10.02 30.14
CA GLY A 372 -72.50 10.43 31.34
C GLY A 372 -72.99 9.31 32.28
N PRO A 373 -73.12 9.61 33.59
CA PRO A 373 -72.59 8.77 34.66
C PRO A 373 -73.68 8.28 35.65
N THR A 374 -73.23 7.85 36.84
CA THR A 374 -73.97 7.45 38.07
C THR A 374 -74.36 5.97 38.11
N ALA A 375 -74.26 5.15 39.16
CA ALA A 375 -73.84 5.16 40.57
C ALA A 375 -74.90 4.31 41.30
N SER A 376 -74.45 3.46 42.25
CA SER A 376 -75.26 2.79 43.29
C SER A 376 -76.24 1.70 42.80
N ARG A 377 -76.65 0.67 43.55
CA ARG A 377 -76.18 -0.16 44.67
C ARG A 377 -77.32 -1.19 44.85
N THR A 378 -77.01 -2.45 45.12
CA THR A 378 -77.81 -3.39 45.94
C THR A 378 -79.35 -3.30 45.89
N SER A 379 -79.98 -4.22 45.14
CA SER A 379 -81.00 -5.21 45.56
C SER A 379 -81.78 -5.69 44.35
#